data_AF-A0AAW5MJU5-F1
#
_entry.id   AF-A0AAW5MJU5-F1
#
_cell.length_a   1.000
_cell.length_b   1.000
_cell.length_c   1.000
_cell.angle_alpha   90.00
_cell.angle_beta   90.00
_cell.angle_gamma   90.00
#
_symmetry.space_group_name_H-M   'P 1'
#
loop_
_entity.id
_entity.type
_entity.pdbx_description
1 polymer ?
#
loop_
_entity_poly.entity_id
_entity_poly.type
_entity_poly.pdbx_seq_one_letter_code
_entity_poly.pdbx_strand_id
1 'polypeptide(L)'
;MAATQHLAGVRIHLSGSNKELHADIAEFVQKFAAKVFSEGGSIVHGSHPSFTEPLRKAAENFIQAGGSKGALTLVRAKSYSTEQYTAEIEEQRAFASVEIVPADNSDGPAGDGLTPMRDWMADRSDVVVCVGGAWWDVNKAKAGVPNELDTMLELGKPGFVVAGFGGAIAGYLKAEPSLLSRLRNGLSHEVNTTIANSKSVDLVVGLIVDQLKNLPLTRRNVSRGRNFRILALDGGGLRGTFTAAVLAKWDDMLKAGGGNGIISHFDLVAGTSTGAILAIGLALGLKPSEILAFYEEKGPKIFPKDRKLRHWLKSKHDSTTLRQLLTEVYGEKTLTTDSCCRLVIPTVKAKQGKAEAIVTPHSPDRTAYRDISAVDAALASSAAPTFFDESTWEGPTALETFLDGGVWANNPILPALAEAVRYLKIPLDRIDVLSIGTLSSESDFTDQLGQGKAGWAPHSVDLFFAAQEHGALALAESFLGPTRHLRVNQQTPVEIKLDDLEAIQEMAARGNEAAKEHFAEVRSRFFDGHHAEEWERF
;
A
#
# COMPACT_ATOMS: atom_id res chain seq x y z
N MET A 1 -30.92 -13.11 -0.30
CA MET A 1 -30.42 -12.06 -1.21
C MET A 1 -29.86 -10.94 -0.35
N ALA A 2 -28.55 -10.72 -0.35
CA ALA A 2 -27.98 -9.56 0.35
C ALA A 2 -28.51 -8.30 -0.34
N ALA A 3 -29.00 -7.33 0.43
CA ALA A 3 -29.45 -6.05 -0.11
C ALA A 3 -28.29 -5.42 -0.91
N THR A 4 -28.53 -5.06 -2.17
CA THR A 4 -27.54 -4.35 -2.99
C THR A 4 -27.24 -3.00 -2.34
N GLN A 5 -26.05 -2.87 -1.76
CA GLN A 5 -25.55 -1.62 -1.19
C GLN A 5 -25.20 -0.65 -2.34
N HIS A 6 -26.03 0.39 -2.54
CA HIS A 6 -25.95 1.25 -3.72
C HIS A 6 -24.72 2.16 -3.77
N LEU A 7 -24.09 2.43 -2.63
CA LEU A 7 -22.86 3.22 -2.51
C LEU A 7 -21.63 2.36 -2.20
N ALA A 8 -21.72 1.03 -2.32
CA ALA A 8 -20.60 0.13 -2.08
C ALA A 8 -19.35 0.55 -2.87
N GLY A 9 -18.25 0.76 -2.15
CA GLY A 9 -16.96 1.16 -2.70
C GLY A 9 -16.79 2.67 -2.93
N VAL A 10 -17.84 3.49 -2.83
CA VAL A 10 -17.76 4.95 -3.00
C VAL A 10 -17.07 5.60 -1.79
N ARG A 11 -16.05 6.42 -2.03
CA ARG A 11 -15.30 7.19 -1.02
C ARG A 11 -15.66 8.66 -1.12
N ILE A 12 -16.21 9.22 -0.05
CA ILE A 12 -16.69 10.61 0.00
C ILE A 12 -15.76 11.43 0.88
N HIS A 13 -15.10 12.44 0.29
CA HIS A 13 -14.41 13.46 1.07
C HIS A 13 -15.44 14.38 1.73
N LEU A 14 -15.60 14.29 3.05
CA LEU A 14 -16.41 15.24 3.80
C LEU A 14 -15.53 16.41 4.26
N SER A 15 -15.53 17.48 3.46
CA SER A 15 -14.76 18.70 3.73
C SER A 15 -15.59 19.65 4.60
N GLY A 16 -15.08 20.00 5.78
CA GLY A 16 -15.83 20.87 6.67
C GLY A 16 -15.22 21.10 8.03
N SER A 17 -15.71 22.14 8.70
CA SER A 17 -15.52 22.32 10.15
C SER A 17 -16.66 23.16 10.72
N ASN A 18 -16.97 22.95 12.00
CA ASN A 18 -17.99 23.69 12.74
C ASN A 18 -17.38 24.51 13.90
N LYS A 19 -16.57 25.53 13.60
CA LYS A 19 -15.94 26.36 14.67
C LYS A 19 -16.96 27.20 15.44
N GLU A 20 -18.03 27.60 14.77
CA GLU A 20 -19.10 28.44 15.33
C GLU A 20 -20.19 27.63 16.05
N LEU A 21 -20.03 26.30 16.14
CA LEU A 21 -20.93 25.38 16.85
C LEU A 21 -22.39 25.45 16.38
N HIS A 22 -22.61 25.63 15.07
CA HIS A 22 -23.93 25.57 14.45
C HIS A 22 -24.53 24.17 14.60
N ALA A 23 -25.72 24.08 15.21
CA ALA A 23 -26.40 22.80 15.45
C ALA A 23 -26.69 22.05 14.13
N ASP A 24 -27.12 22.78 13.10
CA ASP A 24 -27.48 22.21 11.79
C ASP A 24 -26.29 21.55 11.09
N ILE A 25 -25.07 22.08 11.26
CA ILE A 25 -23.85 21.46 10.69
C ILE A 25 -23.55 20.12 11.38
N ALA A 26 -23.65 20.08 12.71
CA ALA A 26 -23.41 18.84 13.46
C ALA A 26 -24.47 17.78 13.12
N GLU A 27 -25.75 18.19 13.03
CA GLU A 27 -26.84 17.32 12.61
C GLU A 27 -26.64 16.79 11.19
N PHE A 28 -26.28 17.66 10.25
CA PHE A 28 -25.97 17.27 8.87
C PHE A 28 -24.85 16.25 8.80
N VAL A 29 -23.72 16.49 9.45
CA VAL A 29 -22.57 15.57 9.44
C VAL A 29 -22.98 14.19 9.97
N GLN A 30 -23.69 14.14 11.10
CA GLN A 30 -24.12 12.88 11.70
C GLN A 30 -25.12 12.12 10.79
N LYS A 31 -26.17 12.80 10.29
CA LYS A 31 -27.20 12.17 9.43
C LYS A 31 -26.62 11.74 8.08
N PHE A 32 -25.79 12.59 7.48
CA PHE A 32 -25.13 12.30 6.21
C PHE A 32 -24.23 11.06 6.34
N ALA A 33 -23.37 11.02 7.37
CA ALA A 33 -22.49 9.89 7.62
C ALA A 33 -23.27 8.58 7.84
N ALA A 34 -24.28 8.60 8.71
CA ALA A 34 -25.11 7.43 8.97
C ALA A 34 -25.77 6.91 7.68
N LYS A 35 -26.28 7.81 6.84
CA LYS A 35 -26.92 7.43 5.57
C LYS A 35 -25.90 6.84 4.58
N VAL A 36 -24.73 7.47 4.42
CA VAL A 36 -23.65 6.96 3.55
C VAL A 36 -23.23 5.55 3.97
N PHE A 37 -22.98 5.33 5.26
CA PHE A 37 -22.55 4.02 5.78
C PHE A 37 -23.62 2.95 5.56
N SER A 38 -24.90 3.27 5.80
CA SER A 38 -26.02 2.34 5.59
C SER A 38 -26.17 1.88 4.13
N GLU A 39 -25.71 2.70 3.18
CA GLU A 39 -25.77 2.41 1.74
C GLU A 39 -24.46 1.76 1.22
N GLY A 40 -23.48 1.51 2.10
CA GLY A 40 -22.20 0.86 1.81
C GLY A 40 -21.05 1.79 1.40
N GLY A 41 -21.27 3.10 1.42
CA GLY A 41 -20.23 4.09 1.15
C GLY A 41 -19.30 4.33 2.34
N SER A 42 -18.19 5.02 2.10
CA SER A 42 -17.25 5.45 3.14
C SER A 42 -16.99 6.96 3.09
N ILE A 43 -16.55 7.51 4.23
CA ILE A 43 -16.20 8.92 4.39
C ILE A 43 -14.72 9.06 4.72
N VAL A 44 -14.06 10.01 4.06
CA VAL A 44 -12.71 10.50 4.36
C VAL A 44 -12.84 11.91 4.92
N HIS A 45 -12.23 12.20 6.06
CA HIS A 45 -12.27 13.52 6.70
C HIS A 45 -10.93 13.87 7.36
N GLY A 46 -10.54 15.14 7.31
CA GLY A 46 -9.29 15.65 7.88
C GLY A 46 -9.21 15.75 9.41
N SER A 47 -9.96 14.91 10.14
CA SER A 47 -9.95 14.83 11.60
C SER A 47 -10.13 16.17 12.34
N HIS A 48 -10.91 17.12 11.80
CA HIS A 48 -11.14 18.38 12.51
C HIS A 48 -11.95 18.13 13.80
N PRO A 49 -11.53 18.65 14.97
CA PRO A 49 -12.15 18.31 16.26
C PRO A 49 -13.67 18.50 16.31
N SER A 50 -14.18 19.57 15.70
CA SER A 50 -15.61 19.88 15.71
C SER A 50 -16.50 18.91 14.93
N PHE A 51 -15.94 18.04 14.07
CA PHE A 51 -16.70 16.98 13.38
C PHE A 51 -16.49 15.60 14.04
N THR A 52 -15.55 15.46 14.98
CA THR A 52 -15.20 14.18 15.60
C THR A 52 -16.41 13.54 16.27
N GLU A 53 -17.14 14.29 17.11
CA GLU A 53 -18.29 13.76 17.85
C GLU A 53 -19.48 13.35 16.95
N PRO A 54 -19.94 14.17 15.99
CA PRO A 54 -20.96 13.75 15.02
C PRO A 54 -20.59 12.50 14.22
N LEU A 55 -19.32 12.42 13.76
CA LEU A 55 -18.83 11.27 12.98
C LEU A 55 -18.70 10.01 13.85
N ARG A 56 -18.21 10.15 15.09
CA ARG A 56 -18.11 9.06 16.07
C ARG A 56 -19.47 8.43 16.33
N LYS A 57 -20.50 9.23 16.61
CA LYS A 57 -21.87 8.71 16.82
C LYS A 57 -22.39 7.92 15.62
N ALA A 58 -22.18 8.43 14.40
CA ALA A 58 -22.60 7.73 13.19
C ALA A 58 -21.84 6.41 12.98
N ALA A 59 -20.52 6.42 13.21
CA ALA A 59 -19.67 5.25 13.04
C ALA A 59 -19.93 4.18 14.11
N GLU A 60 -20.03 4.54 15.39
CA GLU A 60 -20.32 3.62 16.49
C GLU A 60 -21.67 2.91 16.27
N ASN A 61 -22.72 3.65 15.91
CA ASN A 61 -24.03 3.06 15.60
C ASN A 61 -23.95 2.08 14.41
N PHE A 62 -23.19 2.42 13.38
CA PHE A 62 -23.00 1.55 12.22
C PHE A 62 -22.22 0.28 12.57
N ILE A 63 -21.15 0.41 13.37
CA ILE A 63 -20.35 -0.72 13.85
C ILE A 63 -21.18 -1.66 14.74
N GLN A 64 -21.98 -1.11 15.65
CA GLN A 64 -22.89 -1.89 16.50
C GLN A 64 -23.93 -2.67 15.67
N ALA A 65 -24.31 -2.15 14.50
CA ALA A 65 -25.19 -2.84 13.56
C ALA A 65 -24.47 -3.88 12.66
N GLY A 66 -23.19 -4.19 12.93
CA GLY A 66 -22.37 -5.13 12.17
C GLY A 66 -21.60 -4.50 11.00
N GLY A 67 -21.58 -3.17 10.91
CA GLY A 67 -20.77 -2.42 9.95
C GLY A 67 -19.27 -2.46 10.27
N SER A 68 -18.45 -2.13 9.28
CA SER A 68 -16.99 -2.02 9.47
C SER A 68 -16.58 -0.61 9.87
N LYS A 69 -15.65 -0.48 10.83
CA LYS A 69 -14.99 0.79 11.17
C LYS A 69 -14.28 1.46 9.99
N GLY A 70 -13.99 0.70 8.93
CA GLY A 70 -13.38 1.21 7.69
C GLY A 70 -14.33 2.04 6.83
N ALA A 71 -15.59 2.21 7.24
CA ALA A 71 -16.51 3.15 6.63
C ALA A 71 -16.11 4.61 6.93
N LEU A 72 -15.29 4.87 7.95
CA LEU A 72 -14.78 6.20 8.29
C LEU A 72 -13.25 6.18 8.31
N THR A 73 -12.64 7.08 7.54
CA THR A 73 -11.21 7.37 7.55
C THR A 73 -10.97 8.78 8.06
N LEU A 74 -10.24 8.89 9.16
CA LEU A 74 -9.77 10.15 9.73
C LEU A 74 -8.31 10.34 9.34
N VAL A 75 -8.02 11.47 8.69
CA VAL A 75 -6.69 11.79 8.19
C VAL A 75 -6.07 12.85 9.09
N ARG A 76 -4.81 12.64 9.49
CA ARG A 76 -4.04 13.57 10.33
C ARG A 76 -2.69 13.84 9.68
N ALA A 77 -2.23 15.09 9.75
CA ALA A 77 -0.85 15.40 9.36
C ALA A 77 0.12 14.93 10.45
N LYS A 78 1.33 14.50 10.06
CA LYS A 78 2.39 13.98 10.95
C LYS A 78 2.76 14.95 12.09
N SER A 79 2.68 16.25 11.83
CA SER A 79 2.89 17.30 12.85
C SER A 79 1.87 17.26 14.00
N TYR A 80 0.70 16.66 13.77
CA TYR A 80 -0.39 16.47 14.76
C TYR A 80 -0.52 15.02 15.24
N SER A 81 0.55 14.23 15.13
CA SER A 81 0.61 12.82 15.57
C SER A 81 1.79 12.52 16.50
N THR A 82 2.21 13.49 17.32
CA THR A 82 3.24 13.32 18.35
C THR A 82 2.76 12.43 19.51
N GLU A 83 3.66 12.03 20.43
CA GLU A 83 3.33 11.22 21.63
C GLU A 83 2.18 11.82 22.46
N GLN A 84 2.03 13.15 22.44
CA GLN A 84 0.94 13.87 23.11
C GLN A 84 -0.45 13.48 22.56
N TYR A 85 -0.55 13.08 21.29
CA TYR A 85 -1.80 12.74 20.62
C TYR A 85 -2.02 11.23 20.47
N THR A 86 -1.10 10.38 20.97
CA THR A 86 -1.20 8.92 20.84
C THR A 86 -2.50 8.39 21.45
N ALA A 87 -2.91 8.88 22.64
CA ALA A 87 -4.15 8.46 23.28
C ALA A 87 -5.39 8.83 22.44
N GLU A 88 -5.42 10.04 21.87
CA GLU A 88 -6.51 10.49 21.00
C GLU A 88 -6.59 9.65 19.72
N ILE A 89 -5.43 9.33 19.13
CA ILE A 89 -5.36 8.48 17.93
C ILE A 89 -5.89 7.07 18.22
N GLU A 90 -5.52 6.48 19.36
CA GLU A 90 -6.02 5.15 19.74
C GLU A 90 -7.54 5.16 20.05
N GLU A 91 -8.06 6.24 20.65
CA GLU A 91 -9.51 6.43 20.81
C GLU A 91 -10.22 6.51 19.45
N GLN A 92 -9.68 7.29 18.50
CA GLN A 92 -10.21 7.37 17.14
C GLN A 92 -10.17 6.02 16.42
N ARG A 93 -9.12 5.21 16.63
CA ARG A 93 -8.98 3.88 16.03
C ARG A 93 -10.04 2.87 16.49
N ALA A 94 -10.77 3.16 17.57
CA ALA A 94 -11.89 2.35 18.04
C ALA A 94 -13.11 2.43 17.09
N PHE A 95 -13.31 3.56 16.40
CA PHE A 95 -14.48 3.79 15.54
C PHE A 95 -14.15 4.19 14.10
N ALA A 96 -12.88 4.42 13.76
CA ALA A 96 -12.43 4.81 12.42
C ALA A 96 -11.06 4.18 12.06
N SER A 97 -10.73 4.18 10.76
CA SER A 97 -9.33 4.09 10.31
C SER A 97 -8.66 5.44 10.51
N VAL A 98 -7.44 5.46 11.04
CA VAL A 98 -6.66 6.71 11.24
C VAL A 98 -5.38 6.67 10.42
N GLU A 99 -5.32 7.58 9.46
CA GLU A 99 -4.26 7.71 8.45
C GLU A 99 -3.35 8.89 8.78
N ILE A 100 -2.04 8.63 8.84
CA ILE A 100 -1.04 9.66 9.14
C ILE A 100 -0.33 9.99 7.83
N VAL A 101 -0.47 11.24 7.40
CA VAL A 101 0.13 11.77 6.17
C VAL A 101 1.32 12.66 6.54
N PRO A 102 2.47 12.56 5.84
CA PRO A 102 3.56 13.51 5.99
C PRO A 102 3.05 14.96 5.92
N ALA A 103 3.63 15.84 6.73
CA ALA A 103 3.42 17.28 6.61
C ALA A 103 4.64 17.88 5.90
N ASP A 104 4.46 18.93 5.10
CA ASP A 104 5.61 19.66 4.56
C ASP A 104 6.36 20.34 5.72
N ASN A 105 7.67 20.08 5.81
CA ASN A 105 8.59 20.74 6.74
C ASN A 105 9.06 22.11 6.19
N SER A 106 8.24 22.81 5.42
CA SER A 106 8.58 24.18 5.05
C SER A 106 8.35 25.08 6.28
N ASP A 107 9.34 25.90 6.64
CA ASP A 107 9.26 26.97 7.66
C ASP A 107 8.25 28.08 7.29
N GLY A 108 7.23 27.76 6.49
CA GLY A 108 6.15 28.64 6.09
C GLY A 108 5.05 28.73 7.16
N PRO A 109 4.18 29.76 7.08
CA PRO A 109 3.08 29.92 8.02
C PRO A 109 2.16 28.69 7.99
N ALA A 110 1.66 28.28 9.16
CA ALA A 110 0.93 27.02 9.46
C ALA A 110 -0.26 26.58 8.55
N GLY A 111 -0.56 27.31 7.47
CA GLY A 111 -1.50 26.89 6.42
C GLY A 111 -0.86 26.12 5.26
N ASP A 112 0.43 26.27 4.99
CA ASP A 112 1.11 25.60 3.86
C ASP A 112 1.40 24.11 4.15
N GLY A 113 1.55 23.73 5.43
CA GLY A 113 1.89 22.36 5.84
C GLY A 113 0.78 21.30 5.72
N LEU A 114 -0.43 21.68 5.27
CA LEU A 114 -1.57 20.76 5.08
C LEU A 114 -1.80 20.37 3.61
N THR A 115 -1.03 20.92 2.68
CA THR A 115 -1.14 20.61 1.25
C THR A 115 -0.98 19.10 0.96
N PRO A 116 0.03 18.39 1.51
CA PRO A 116 0.16 16.96 1.30
C PRO A 116 -1.04 16.15 1.80
N MET A 117 -1.65 16.57 2.91
CA MET A 117 -2.83 15.95 3.48
C MET A 117 -4.07 16.16 2.59
N ARG A 118 -4.24 17.37 2.05
CA ARG A 118 -5.32 17.68 1.10
C ARG A 118 -5.20 16.87 -0.18
N ASP A 119 -4.01 16.82 -0.77
CA ASP A 119 -3.74 16.07 -1.99
C ASP A 119 -3.97 14.56 -1.76
N TRP A 120 -3.56 14.05 -0.59
CA TRP A 120 -3.82 12.67 -0.19
C TRP A 120 -5.32 12.36 -0.11
N MET A 121 -6.11 13.22 0.56
CA MET A 121 -7.57 13.04 0.67
C MET A 121 -8.25 13.16 -0.69
N ALA A 122 -7.79 14.11 -1.50
CA ALA A 122 -8.35 14.36 -2.81
C ALA A 122 -8.09 13.17 -3.75
N ASP A 123 -6.85 12.66 -3.81
CA ASP A 123 -6.50 11.47 -4.60
C ASP A 123 -7.30 10.22 -4.18
N ARG A 124 -7.57 10.07 -2.89
CA ARG A 124 -8.28 8.90 -2.30
C ARG A 124 -9.78 9.03 -2.16
N SER A 125 -10.38 10.08 -2.72
CA SER A 125 -11.83 10.25 -2.69
C SER A 125 -12.40 10.26 -4.11
N ASP A 126 -13.63 9.84 -4.28
CA ASP A 126 -14.29 9.83 -5.60
C ASP A 126 -15.15 11.10 -5.79
N VAL A 127 -15.49 11.78 -4.70
CA VAL A 127 -16.40 12.93 -4.64
C VAL A 127 -16.14 13.74 -3.37
N VAL A 128 -16.43 15.04 -3.39
CA VAL A 128 -16.36 15.90 -2.19
C VAL A 128 -17.72 16.48 -1.81
N VAL A 129 -17.99 16.57 -0.52
CA VAL A 129 -19.15 17.25 0.05
C VAL A 129 -18.64 18.30 1.04
N CYS A 130 -18.93 19.56 0.77
CA CYS A 130 -18.43 20.71 1.53
C CYS A 130 -19.53 21.32 2.39
N VAL A 131 -19.28 21.47 3.69
CA VAL A 131 -20.20 22.08 4.66
C VAL A 131 -19.45 22.88 5.72
N GLY A 132 -19.94 24.08 6.04
CA GLY A 132 -19.32 24.93 7.06
C GLY A 132 -17.94 25.44 6.65
N GLY A 133 -16.97 25.30 7.55
CA GLY A 133 -15.60 25.78 7.39
C GLY A 133 -15.33 27.08 8.17
N ALA A 134 -14.06 27.36 8.38
CA ALA A 134 -13.60 28.52 9.14
C ALA A 134 -12.76 29.47 8.28
N TRP A 135 -12.41 30.63 8.86
CA TRP A 135 -11.43 31.60 8.34
C TRP A 135 -11.86 32.43 7.13
N TRP A 136 -13.03 32.24 6.53
CA TRP A 136 -13.39 33.00 5.32
C TRP A 136 -13.40 34.51 5.51
N ASP A 137 -13.98 35.00 6.61
CA ASP A 137 -14.07 36.44 6.90
C ASP A 137 -12.78 37.02 7.48
N VAL A 138 -11.84 36.17 7.90
CA VAL A 138 -10.58 36.58 8.54
C VAL A 138 -9.39 36.50 7.58
N ASN A 139 -9.25 35.36 6.90
CA ASN A 139 -8.21 35.09 5.92
C ASN A 139 -8.68 34.02 4.93
N LYS A 140 -9.18 34.46 3.77
CA LYS A 140 -9.68 33.58 2.70
C LYS A 140 -8.64 32.57 2.22
N ALA A 141 -7.36 32.94 2.17
CA ALA A 141 -6.29 32.03 1.74
C ALA A 141 -6.11 30.83 2.69
N LYS A 142 -6.52 30.97 3.96
CA LYS A 142 -6.50 29.90 4.98
C LYS A 142 -7.82 29.14 5.10
N ALA A 143 -8.82 29.44 4.27
CA ALA A 143 -10.09 28.72 4.30
C ALA A 143 -9.90 27.32 3.66
N GLY A 144 -9.76 26.30 4.51
CA GLY A 144 -9.49 24.94 4.06
C GLY A 144 -10.58 24.34 3.17
N VAL A 145 -11.86 24.59 3.48
CA VAL A 145 -13.00 23.98 2.76
C VAL A 145 -13.08 24.41 1.28
N PRO A 146 -13.02 25.71 0.94
CA PRO A 146 -12.87 26.14 -0.46
C PRO A 146 -11.66 25.52 -1.16
N ASN A 147 -10.51 25.50 -0.49
CA ASN A 147 -9.28 24.98 -1.06
C ASN A 147 -9.37 23.46 -1.35
N GLU A 148 -9.99 22.67 -0.47
CA GLU A 148 -10.26 21.24 -0.67
C GLU A 148 -11.27 20.99 -1.80
N LEU A 149 -12.29 21.84 -1.93
CA LEU A 149 -13.24 21.78 -3.03
C LEU A 149 -12.54 22.01 -4.37
N ASP A 150 -11.75 23.08 -4.49
CA ASP A 150 -11.08 23.42 -5.75
C ASP A 150 -10.07 22.34 -6.15
N THR A 151 -9.29 21.79 -5.21
CA THR A 151 -8.39 20.65 -5.49
C THR A 151 -9.14 19.45 -6.08
N MET A 152 -10.33 19.13 -5.54
CA MET A 152 -11.16 18.04 -6.07
C MET A 152 -11.72 18.34 -7.46
N LEU A 153 -12.16 19.57 -7.72
CA LEU A 153 -12.68 19.99 -9.02
C LEU A 153 -11.58 20.05 -10.10
N GLU A 154 -10.35 20.41 -9.72
CA GLU A 154 -9.16 20.40 -10.58
C GLU A 154 -8.79 18.98 -11.02
N LEU A 155 -8.90 18.00 -10.11
CA LEU A 155 -8.80 16.57 -10.42
C LEU A 155 -10.00 16.03 -11.23
N GLY A 156 -10.96 16.89 -11.54
CA GLY A 156 -12.16 16.54 -12.31
C GLY A 156 -13.21 15.76 -11.54
N LYS A 157 -13.12 15.70 -10.21
CA LYS A 157 -14.03 14.96 -9.34
C LYS A 157 -15.28 15.79 -9.01
N PRO A 158 -16.46 15.16 -8.85
CA PRO A 158 -17.69 15.85 -8.49
C PRO A 158 -17.64 16.46 -7.08
N GLY A 159 -18.34 17.58 -6.90
CA GLY A 159 -18.46 18.29 -5.64
C GLY A 159 -19.91 18.62 -5.28
N PHE A 160 -20.20 18.75 -3.99
CA PHE A 160 -21.47 19.25 -3.47
C PHE A 160 -21.20 20.36 -2.45
N VAL A 161 -21.96 21.45 -2.53
CA VAL A 161 -21.82 22.61 -1.65
C VAL A 161 -23.07 22.75 -0.80
N VAL A 162 -22.90 22.73 0.52
CA VAL A 162 -23.96 22.95 1.51
C VAL A 162 -23.65 24.24 2.27
N ALA A 163 -24.16 25.36 1.73
CA ALA A 163 -23.90 26.71 2.23
C ALA A 163 -25.01 27.24 3.17
N GLY A 164 -26.18 26.62 3.19
CA GLY A 164 -27.35 27.08 3.94
C GLY A 164 -27.15 27.11 5.46
N PHE A 165 -26.16 26.36 5.96
CA PHE A 165 -25.75 26.32 7.36
C PHE A 165 -24.61 27.28 7.71
N GLY A 166 -24.11 28.06 6.75
CA GLY A 166 -23.06 29.06 6.97
C GLY A 166 -21.62 28.52 6.85
N GLY A 167 -20.69 29.21 7.51
CA GLY A 167 -19.26 28.93 7.45
C GLY A 167 -18.57 29.36 6.16
N ALA A 168 -17.32 28.94 6.01
CA ALA A 168 -16.46 29.38 4.91
C ALA A 168 -17.00 29.06 3.52
N ILE A 169 -17.65 27.92 3.34
CA ILE A 169 -18.21 27.54 2.04
C ILE A 169 -19.37 28.47 1.62
N ALA A 170 -20.15 28.97 2.58
CA ALA A 170 -21.20 29.94 2.29
C ALA A 170 -20.62 31.29 1.85
N GLY A 171 -19.55 31.72 2.51
CA GLY A 171 -18.78 32.88 2.10
C GLY A 171 -18.17 32.74 0.72
N TYR A 172 -17.66 31.55 0.38
CA TYR A 172 -17.10 31.27 -0.94
C TYR A 172 -18.16 31.33 -2.03
N LEU A 173 -19.30 30.68 -1.83
CA LEU A 173 -20.42 30.74 -2.77
C LEU A 173 -20.92 32.17 -3.00
N LYS A 174 -20.94 33.01 -1.96
CA LYS A 174 -21.31 34.42 -2.09
C LYS A 174 -20.31 35.22 -2.92
N ALA A 175 -19.02 34.92 -2.79
CA ALA A 175 -17.96 35.59 -3.54
C ALA A 175 -17.89 35.11 -5.01
N GLU A 176 -18.19 33.83 -5.23
CA GLU A 176 -18.13 33.19 -6.54
C GLU A 176 -19.45 32.45 -6.86
N PRO A 177 -20.51 33.17 -7.28
CA PRO A 177 -21.80 32.54 -7.59
C PRO A 177 -21.73 31.52 -8.74
N SER A 178 -20.72 31.63 -9.61
CA SER A 178 -20.51 30.70 -10.72
C SER A 178 -20.10 29.29 -10.24
N LEU A 179 -19.66 29.15 -8.99
CA LEU A 179 -19.20 27.91 -8.36
C LEU A 179 -20.16 26.74 -8.59
N LEU A 180 -21.48 26.97 -8.45
CA LEU A 180 -22.49 25.91 -8.59
C LEU A 180 -22.55 25.29 -9.99
N SER A 181 -22.05 25.99 -11.02
CA SER A 181 -21.97 25.47 -12.39
C SER A 181 -20.73 24.59 -12.62
N ARG A 182 -19.71 24.69 -11.74
CA ARG A 182 -18.45 23.97 -11.81
C ARG A 182 -18.43 22.65 -11.04
N LEU A 183 -19.51 22.30 -10.33
CA LEU A 183 -19.54 21.19 -9.37
C LEU A 183 -19.42 19.79 -9.98
N ARG A 184 -19.57 19.62 -11.30
CA ARG A 184 -19.43 18.32 -12.02
C ARG A 184 -20.25 17.15 -11.44
N ASN A 185 -21.28 17.44 -10.63
CA ASN A 185 -22.07 16.44 -9.93
C ASN A 185 -23.30 15.97 -10.72
N GLY A 186 -23.45 16.41 -11.97
CA GLY A 186 -24.54 16.01 -12.87
C GLY A 186 -25.90 16.63 -12.56
N LEU A 187 -26.00 17.51 -11.57
CA LEU A 187 -27.24 18.20 -11.21
C LEU A 187 -27.41 19.49 -12.03
N SER A 188 -28.67 19.90 -12.22
CA SER A 188 -28.97 21.22 -12.78
C SER A 188 -28.56 22.33 -11.81
N HIS A 189 -28.38 23.54 -12.34
CA HIS A 189 -28.06 24.71 -11.53
C HIS A 189 -29.13 24.97 -10.44
N GLU A 190 -30.41 24.76 -10.75
CA GLU A 190 -31.52 24.95 -9.81
C GLU A 190 -31.46 23.96 -8.63
N VAL A 191 -31.14 22.69 -8.91
CA VAL A 191 -31.01 21.68 -7.85
C VAL A 191 -29.77 21.96 -7.00
N ASN A 192 -28.65 22.31 -7.62
CA ASN A 192 -27.45 22.74 -6.88
C ASN A 192 -27.71 23.97 -6.02
N THR A 193 -28.50 24.93 -6.51
CA THR A 193 -28.92 26.12 -5.75
C THR A 193 -29.81 25.73 -4.57
N THR A 194 -30.69 24.74 -4.75
CA THR A 194 -31.56 24.20 -3.69
C THR A 194 -30.73 23.53 -2.60
N ILE A 195 -29.80 22.65 -2.97
CA ILE A 195 -28.88 21.98 -2.03
C ILE A 195 -28.05 23.04 -1.28
N ALA A 196 -27.49 24.01 -2.01
CA ALA A 196 -26.61 25.01 -1.44
C ALA A 196 -27.31 25.95 -0.46
N ASN A 197 -28.56 26.34 -0.69
CA ASN A 197 -29.24 27.35 0.14
C ASN A 197 -30.26 26.77 1.14
N SER A 198 -30.59 25.49 1.04
CA SER A 198 -31.54 24.84 1.96
C SER A 198 -31.02 24.84 3.39
N LYS A 199 -31.93 25.11 4.33
CA LYS A 199 -31.71 24.94 5.78
C LYS A 199 -32.28 23.61 6.31
N SER A 200 -32.87 22.79 5.45
CA SER A 200 -33.39 21.47 5.83
C SER A 200 -32.30 20.41 5.67
N VAL A 201 -31.81 19.87 6.79
CA VAL A 201 -30.81 18.79 6.81
C VAL A 201 -31.29 17.57 6.04
N ASP A 202 -32.51 17.10 6.32
CA ASP A 202 -33.03 15.87 5.70
C ASP A 202 -33.18 16.00 4.17
N LEU A 203 -33.63 17.16 3.68
CA LEU A 203 -33.72 17.44 2.26
C LEU A 203 -32.34 17.40 1.59
N VAL A 204 -31.35 18.08 2.19
CA VAL A 204 -29.98 18.16 1.64
C VAL A 204 -29.33 16.78 1.63
N VAL A 205 -29.41 16.02 2.73
CA VAL A 205 -28.87 14.65 2.81
C VAL A 205 -29.51 13.75 1.76
N GLY A 206 -30.84 13.78 1.62
CA GLY A 206 -31.57 12.99 0.63
C GLY A 206 -31.11 13.29 -0.80
N LEU A 207 -31.12 14.57 -1.19
CA LEU A 207 -30.72 15.00 -2.54
C LEU A 207 -29.28 14.62 -2.88
N ILE A 208 -28.34 14.80 -1.94
CA ILE A 208 -26.93 14.45 -2.17
C ILE A 208 -26.79 12.94 -2.31
N VAL A 209 -27.35 12.14 -1.39
CA VAL A 209 -27.21 10.68 -1.40
C VAL A 209 -27.87 10.07 -2.63
N ASP A 210 -29.05 10.55 -3.02
CA ASP A 210 -29.72 10.06 -4.23
C ASP A 210 -28.91 10.38 -5.48
N GLN A 211 -28.30 11.56 -5.55
CA GLN A 211 -27.43 11.87 -6.68
C GLN A 211 -26.14 11.05 -6.67
N LEU A 212 -25.53 10.80 -5.51
CA LEU A 212 -24.34 9.93 -5.40
C LEU A 212 -24.61 8.53 -5.98
N LYS A 213 -25.83 7.99 -5.77
CA LYS A 213 -26.25 6.70 -6.33
C LYS A 213 -26.43 6.73 -7.86
N ASN A 214 -26.57 7.89 -8.46
CA ASN A 214 -26.74 8.06 -9.91
C ASN A 214 -25.42 8.40 -10.62
N LEU A 215 -24.43 8.93 -9.90
CA LEU A 215 -23.14 9.26 -10.49
C LEU A 215 -22.41 7.99 -10.98
N PRO A 216 -21.71 8.06 -12.13
CA PRO A 216 -20.86 6.99 -12.63
C PRO A 216 -19.52 6.98 -11.86
N LEU A 217 -19.60 6.97 -10.53
CA LEU A 217 -18.43 6.82 -9.66
C LEU A 217 -17.85 5.42 -9.87
N THR A 218 -16.54 5.30 -9.68
CA THR A 218 -15.79 4.05 -9.88
C THR A 218 -16.28 2.95 -8.91
N ARG A 219 -17.36 2.24 -9.27
CA ARG A 219 -17.90 1.05 -8.59
C ARG A 219 -17.20 -0.19 -9.14
N ARG A 220 -15.89 -0.32 -8.95
CA ARG A 220 -15.20 -1.55 -9.38
C ARG A 220 -15.46 -2.68 -8.38
N ASN A 221 -15.00 -3.90 -8.71
CA ASN A 221 -15.18 -5.15 -7.94
C ASN A 221 -14.62 -5.13 -6.49
N VAL A 222 -14.38 -3.96 -5.92
CA VAL A 222 -13.99 -3.80 -4.53
C VAL A 222 -15.28 -3.72 -3.71
N SER A 223 -15.58 -4.82 -3.01
CA SER A 223 -16.78 -4.98 -2.18
C SER A 223 -16.87 -3.99 -1.01
N ARG A 224 -15.76 -3.31 -0.67
CA ARG A 224 -15.62 -2.41 0.49
C ARG A 224 -14.75 -1.18 0.15
N GLY A 225 -14.89 -0.10 0.92
CA GLY A 225 -14.13 1.15 0.71
C GLY A 225 -12.62 1.10 0.96
N ARG A 226 -12.04 -0.05 1.37
CA ARG A 226 -10.59 -0.18 1.60
C ARG A 226 -9.83 -0.38 0.29
N ASN A 227 -8.57 0.04 0.25
CA ASN A 227 -7.69 -0.22 -0.89
C ASN A 227 -7.15 -1.67 -0.84
N PHE A 228 -6.83 -2.19 -2.02
CA PHE A 228 -6.11 -3.45 -2.20
C PHE A 228 -4.64 -3.24 -1.86
N ARG A 229 -4.10 -4.02 -0.93
CA ARG A 229 -2.75 -3.82 -0.39
C ARG A 229 -1.78 -4.86 -0.94
N ILE A 230 -0.68 -4.38 -1.51
CA ILE A 230 0.43 -5.19 -2.00
C ILE A 230 1.64 -5.02 -1.10
N LEU A 231 2.25 -6.14 -0.68
CA LEU A 231 3.59 -6.16 -0.10
C LEU A 231 4.57 -6.64 -1.17
N ALA A 232 5.56 -5.82 -1.54
CA ALA A 232 6.60 -6.16 -2.52
C ALA A 232 7.97 -6.28 -1.83
N LEU A 233 8.61 -7.44 -1.96
CA LEU A 233 9.88 -7.75 -1.32
C LEU A 233 10.97 -7.97 -2.38
N ASP A 234 11.99 -7.13 -2.34
CA ASP A 234 13.03 -7.14 -3.37
C ASP A 234 13.98 -8.33 -3.25
N GLY A 235 14.66 -8.64 -4.36
CA GLY A 235 15.78 -9.58 -4.39
C GLY A 235 17.08 -8.97 -3.85
N GLY A 236 17.99 -9.83 -3.38
CA GLY A 236 19.23 -9.36 -2.77
C GLY A 236 20.09 -10.36 -2.00
N GLY A 237 19.91 -11.68 -2.19
CA GLY A 237 20.71 -12.70 -1.51
C GLY A 237 20.60 -12.62 0.03
N LEU A 238 21.74 -12.69 0.73
CA LEU A 238 21.83 -12.55 2.19
C LEU A 238 21.36 -11.19 2.71
N ARG A 239 21.27 -10.16 1.85
CA ARG A 239 20.71 -8.87 2.23
C ARG A 239 19.22 -8.93 2.56
N GLY A 240 18.54 -10.03 2.22
CA GLY A 240 17.21 -10.36 2.76
C GLY A 240 17.16 -10.37 4.29
N THR A 241 18.29 -10.48 4.99
CA THR A 241 18.39 -10.31 6.45
C THR A 241 17.85 -8.94 6.91
N PHE A 242 18.13 -7.87 6.16
CA PHE A 242 17.58 -6.53 6.44
C PHE A 242 16.05 -6.55 6.36
N THR A 243 15.50 -7.09 5.26
CA THR A 243 14.05 -7.20 5.04
C THR A 243 13.37 -8.05 6.11
N ALA A 244 13.98 -9.19 6.47
CA ALA A 244 13.50 -10.09 7.51
C ALA A 244 13.46 -9.39 8.88
N ALA A 245 14.51 -8.62 9.21
CA ALA A 245 14.58 -7.86 10.45
C ALA A 245 13.54 -6.72 10.50
N VAL A 246 13.29 -6.04 9.37
CA VAL A 246 12.21 -5.04 9.28
C VAL A 246 10.86 -5.66 9.63
N LEU A 247 10.53 -6.78 8.99
CA LEU A 247 9.27 -7.50 9.21
C LEU A 247 9.18 -8.06 10.64
N ALA A 248 10.25 -8.67 11.16
CA ALA A 248 10.31 -9.16 12.53
C ALA A 248 10.08 -8.06 13.56
N LYS A 249 10.66 -6.88 13.33
CA LYS A 249 10.51 -5.77 14.26
C LYS A 249 9.11 -5.17 14.23
N TRP A 250 8.49 -5.05 13.05
CA TRP A 250 7.09 -4.62 12.97
C TRP A 250 6.13 -5.61 13.62
N ASP A 251 6.35 -6.91 13.46
CA ASP A 251 5.51 -7.95 14.07
C ASP A 251 5.57 -7.89 15.61
N ASP A 252 6.77 -7.69 16.16
CA ASP A 252 6.99 -7.42 17.59
C ASP A 252 6.24 -6.16 18.07
N MET A 253 6.38 -5.05 17.34
CA MET A 253 5.73 -3.79 17.69
C MET A 253 4.19 -3.85 17.58
N LEU A 254 3.64 -4.65 16.65
CA LEU A 254 2.19 -4.88 16.52
C LEU A 254 1.65 -5.76 17.65
N LYS A 255 2.40 -6.78 18.09
CA LYS A 255 2.00 -7.65 19.21
C LYS A 255 1.84 -6.88 20.51
N ALA A 256 2.76 -5.96 20.79
CA ALA A 256 2.64 -5.05 21.93
C ALA A 256 1.34 -4.22 21.91
N GLY A 257 0.71 -4.06 20.74
CA GLY A 257 -0.55 -3.33 20.53
C GLY A 257 -1.80 -4.18 20.26
N GLY A 258 -1.78 -5.51 20.45
CA GLY A 258 -2.99 -6.35 20.35
C GLY A 258 -2.97 -7.51 19.36
N GLY A 259 -1.83 -7.80 18.71
CA GLY A 259 -1.55 -9.09 18.04
C GLY A 259 -2.36 -9.38 16.77
N ASN A 260 -1.92 -8.83 15.64
CA ASN A 260 -2.37 -9.22 14.30
C ASN A 260 -1.13 -9.52 13.43
N GLY A 261 -1.12 -10.66 12.74
CA GLY A 261 0.03 -11.06 11.91
C GLY A 261 0.14 -10.19 10.66
N ILE A 262 1.36 -9.74 10.33
CA ILE A 262 1.63 -8.81 9.21
C ILE A 262 0.96 -9.24 7.90
N ILE A 263 1.05 -10.53 7.57
CA ILE A 263 0.55 -11.06 6.29
C ILE A 263 -0.96 -10.87 6.11
N SER A 264 -1.72 -10.86 7.22
CA SER A 264 -3.17 -10.71 7.18
C SER A 264 -3.63 -9.33 6.71
N HIS A 265 -2.72 -8.35 6.62
CA HIS A 265 -3.04 -7.01 6.12
C HIS A 265 -2.88 -6.84 4.60
N PHE A 266 -2.33 -7.83 3.90
CA PHE A 266 -2.02 -7.73 2.48
C PHE A 266 -2.87 -8.70 1.65
N ASP A 267 -3.41 -8.19 0.54
CA ASP A 267 -4.22 -8.96 -0.40
C ASP A 267 -3.37 -9.77 -1.40
N LEU A 268 -2.13 -9.32 -1.60
CA LEU A 268 -1.14 -9.91 -2.49
C LEU A 268 0.27 -9.62 -1.96
N VAL A 269 1.12 -10.64 -1.93
CA VAL A 269 2.55 -10.49 -1.63
C VAL A 269 3.36 -10.90 -2.85
N ALA A 270 4.29 -10.05 -3.24
CA ALA A 270 5.21 -10.30 -4.32
C ALA A 270 6.63 -10.34 -3.79
N GLY A 271 7.44 -11.25 -4.32
CA GLY A 271 8.80 -11.46 -3.84
C GLY A 271 9.70 -12.00 -4.94
N THR A 272 10.87 -11.40 -5.10
CA THR A 272 11.89 -11.87 -6.06
C THR A 272 13.09 -12.44 -5.32
N SER A 273 13.61 -13.59 -5.74
CA SER A 273 14.83 -14.19 -5.17
C SER A 273 14.71 -14.36 -3.65
N THR A 274 15.59 -13.77 -2.85
CA THR A 274 15.47 -13.75 -1.39
C THR A 274 14.10 -13.22 -0.91
N GLY A 275 13.54 -12.22 -1.61
CA GLY A 275 12.18 -11.73 -1.39
C GLY A 275 11.10 -12.78 -1.66
N ALA A 276 11.33 -13.71 -2.59
CA ALA A 276 10.43 -14.84 -2.84
C ALA A 276 10.43 -15.82 -1.65
N ILE A 277 11.60 -16.11 -1.09
CA ILE A 277 11.73 -16.92 0.13
C ILE A 277 10.94 -16.26 1.26
N LEU A 278 11.16 -14.97 1.51
CA LEU A 278 10.41 -14.19 2.51
C LEU A 278 8.89 -14.23 2.26
N ALA A 279 8.45 -13.93 1.03
CA ALA A 279 7.04 -13.87 0.64
C ALA A 279 6.34 -15.22 0.83
N ILE A 280 6.95 -16.30 0.35
CA ILE A 280 6.43 -17.67 0.50
C ILE A 280 6.37 -18.03 1.99
N GLY A 281 7.44 -17.80 2.76
CA GLY A 281 7.47 -18.09 4.20
C GLY A 281 6.33 -17.40 4.95
N LEU A 282 6.12 -16.10 4.73
CA LEU A 282 5.01 -15.34 5.31
C LEU A 282 3.65 -15.93 4.92
N ALA A 283 3.48 -16.26 3.64
CA ALA A 283 2.21 -16.78 3.14
C ALA A 283 1.92 -18.21 3.60
N LEU A 284 2.94 -18.99 3.95
CA LEU A 284 2.80 -20.29 4.62
C LEU A 284 2.58 -20.19 6.14
N GLY A 285 2.47 -18.97 6.67
CA GLY A 285 2.18 -18.69 8.07
C GLY A 285 3.39 -18.68 9.00
N LEU A 286 4.62 -18.64 8.46
CA LEU A 286 5.82 -18.48 9.30
C LEU A 286 5.82 -17.09 9.94
N LYS A 287 6.24 -17.03 11.20
CA LYS A 287 6.44 -15.76 11.88
C LYS A 287 7.64 -15.05 11.27
N PRO A 288 7.58 -13.72 11.10
CA PRO A 288 8.73 -12.94 10.63
C PRO A 288 10.03 -13.20 11.42
N SER A 289 9.95 -13.48 12.73
CA SER A 289 11.09 -13.87 13.56
C SER A 289 11.71 -15.22 13.17
N GLU A 290 10.91 -16.19 12.74
CA GLU A 290 11.39 -17.50 12.26
C GLU A 290 12.11 -17.35 10.92
N ILE A 291 11.62 -16.44 10.06
CA ILE A 291 12.28 -16.13 8.80
C ILE A 291 13.60 -15.39 9.04
N LEU A 292 13.67 -14.45 9.99
CA LEU A 292 14.93 -13.82 10.37
C LEU A 292 15.95 -14.84 10.88
N ALA A 293 15.54 -15.74 11.78
CA ALA A 293 16.40 -16.80 12.30
C ALA A 293 16.93 -17.71 11.18
N PHE A 294 16.14 -17.98 10.14
CA PHE A 294 16.62 -18.71 8.96
C PHE A 294 17.82 -18.03 8.31
N TYR A 295 17.80 -16.70 8.11
CA TYR A 295 18.94 -15.98 7.54
C TYR A 295 20.16 -15.98 8.49
N GLU A 296 19.95 -15.76 9.79
CA GLU A 296 21.03 -15.71 10.77
C GLU A 296 21.72 -17.07 10.97
N GLU A 297 20.93 -18.16 11.03
CA GLU A 297 21.44 -19.49 11.37
C GLU A 297 21.80 -20.34 10.13
N LYS A 298 21.03 -20.22 9.06
CA LYS A 298 21.18 -21.05 7.85
C LYS A 298 21.89 -20.30 6.71
N GLY A 299 21.90 -18.97 6.70
CA GLY A 299 22.65 -18.16 5.75
C GLY A 299 24.12 -18.59 5.57
N PRO A 300 24.89 -18.80 6.67
CA PRO A 300 26.27 -19.32 6.60
C PRO A 300 26.42 -20.69 5.93
N LYS A 301 25.36 -21.51 5.92
CA LYS A 301 25.36 -22.81 5.26
C LYS A 301 25.06 -22.70 3.76
N ILE A 302 24.22 -21.74 3.37
CA ILE A 302 23.88 -21.46 1.97
C ILE A 302 25.09 -20.84 1.23
N PHE A 303 25.86 -19.99 1.92
CA PHE A 303 27.02 -19.28 1.35
C PHE A 303 28.33 -19.60 2.10
N PRO A 304 28.87 -20.83 2.01
CA PRO A 304 30.04 -21.25 2.80
C PRO A 304 31.34 -20.50 2.42
N LYS A 305 32.20 -20.25 3.42
CA LYS A 305 33.45 -19.47 3.27
C LYS A 305 34.57 -20.17 2.48
N ASP A 306 34.58 -21.50 2.37
CA ASP A 306 35.77 -22.25 1.92
C ASP A 306 35.85 -22.47 0.40
N ARG A 307 36.74 -21.70 -0.24
CA ARG A 307 37.02 -21.63 -1.70
C ARG A 307 38.26 -22.44 -2.11
N LYS A 308 38.31 -23.75 -1.86
CA LYS A 308 39.44 -24.57 -2.36
C LYS A 308 39.07 -25.30 -3.66
N LEU A 309 39.37 -24.62 -4.78
CA LEU A 309 39.86 -25.20 -6.05
C LEU A 309 38.87 -25.96 -6.95
N ARG A 310 37.68 -25.43 -7.28
CA ARG A 310 36.81 -26.05 -8.33
C ARG A 310 36.03 -25.15 -9.32
N HIS A 311 36.13 -23.81 -9.28
CA HIS A 311 35.25 -22.95 -10.09
C HIS A 311 35.90 -22.27 -11.30
N TRP A 312 36.27 -23.04 -12.32
CA TRP A 312 36.41 -22.45 -13.67
C TRP A 312 35.26 -22.83 -14.62
N LEU A 313 34.39 -23.78 -14.23
CA LEU A 313 33.29 -24.27 -15.09
C LEU A 313 31.93 -24.53 -14.40
N LYS A 314 31.73 -24.17 -13.12
CA LYS A 314 30.45 -24.39 -12.40
C LYS A 314 30.03 -23.18 -11.54
N SER A 315 28.71 -23.00 -11.34
CA SER A 315 28.09 -21.99 -10.47
C SER A 315 28.72 -21.97 -9.07
N LYS A 316 28.71 -20.82 -8.39
CA LYS A 316 29.44 -20.63 -7.11
C LYS A 316 28.89 -21.48 -5.95
N HIS A 317 27.62 -21.92 -5.99
CA HIS A 317 26.95 -22.65 -4.92
C HIS A 317 26.07 -23.78 -5.46
N ASP A 318 26.09 -24.93 -4.78
CA ASP A 318 25.22 -26.07 -5.10
C ASP A 318 23.78 -25.81 -4.61
N SER A 319 22.81 -25.86 -5.52
CA SER A 319 21.38 -25.64 -5.24
C SER A 319 20.79 -26.71 -4.31
N THR A 320 21.46 -27.86 -4.13
CA THR A 320 21.05 -28.93 -3.21
C THR A 320 20.96 -28.46 -1.76
N THR A 321 21.93 -27.65 -1.30
CA THR A 321 21.95 -27.13 0.08
C THR A 321 20.76 -26.22 0.34
N LEU A 322 20.50 -25.29 -0.58
CA LEU A 322 19.35 -24.38 -0.45
C LEU A 322 18.04 -25.16 -0.49
N ARG A 323 17.90 -26.14 -1.39
CA ARG A 323 16.72 -27.02 -1.45
C ARG A 323 16.50 -27.74 -0.13
N GLN A 324 17.53 -28.36 0.44
CA GLN A 324 17.40 -29.08 1.72
C GLN A 324 16.92 -28.13 2.83
N LEU A 325 17.54 -26.97 2.95
CA LEU A 325 17.19 -25.98 3.98
C LEU A 325 15.79 -25.42 3.81
N LEU A 326 15.35 -25.15 2.58
CA LEU A 326 13.97 -24.76 2.30
C LEU A 326 12.98 -25.90 2.57
N THR A 327 13.36 -27.14 2.31
CA THR A 327 12.54 -28.33 2.62
C THR A 327 12.39 -28.51 4.13
N GLU A 328 13.44 -28.25 4.92
CA GLU A 328 13.36 -28.24 6.40
C GLU A 328 12.35 -27.22 6.93
N VAL A 329 12.21 -26.07 6.26
CA VAL A 329 11.37 -24.94 6.71
C VAL A 329 9.95 -25.03 6.16
N TYR A 330 9.77 -25.34 4.87
CA TYR A 330 8.48 -25.37 4.21
C TYR A 330 7.82 -26.75 4.20
N GLY A 331 8.61 -27.82 4.32
CA GLY A 331 8.13 -29.18 4.13
C GLY A 331 7.56 -29.40 2.71
N GLU A 332 6.55 -30.26 2.63
CA GLU A 332 5.88 -30.65 1.38
C GLU A 332 4.70 -29.73 1.00
N LYS A 333 4.70 -28.49 1.51
CA LYS A 333 3.61 -27.52 1.26
C LYS A 333 3.60 -27.03 -0.19
N THR A 334 2.42 -26.75 -0.71
CA THR A 334 2.24 -26.16 -2.05
C THR A 334 1.70 -24.75 -1.97
N LEU A 335 1.93 -23.94 -3.01
CA LEU A 335 1.44 -22.56 -3.02
C LEU A 335 -0.09 -22.49 -3.05
N THR A 336 -0.77 -23.44 -3.69
CA THR A 336 -2.23 -23.40 -3.81
C THR A 336 -2.92 -23.76 -2.49
N THR A 337 -2.48 -24.83 -1.84
CA THR A 337 -3.16 -25.38 -0.66
C THR A 337 -2.83 -24.62 0.61
N ASP A 338 -1.56 -24.23 0.79
CA ASP A 338 -1.05 -23.78 2.08
C ASP A 338 -0.89 -22.25 2.19
N SER A 339 -1.00 -21.52 1.07
CA SER A 339 -0.83 -20.08 1.08
C SER A 339 -2.06 -19.36 1.64
N CYS A 340 -1.85 -18.54 2.67
CA CYS A 340 -2.87 -17.69 3.28
C CYS A 340 -3.09 -16.36 2.53
N CYS A 341 -2.20 -16.02 1.59
CA CYS A 341 -2.26 -14.82 0.75
C CYS A 341 -1.98 -15.16 -0.72
N ARG A 342 -2.36 -14.28 -1.65
CA ARG A 342 -1.98 -14.41 -3.06
C ARG A 342 -0.49 -14.12 -3.22
N LEU A 343 0.21 -14.92 -4.02
CA LEU A 343 1.65 -14.74 -4.29
C LEU A 343 1.93 -14.38 -5.74
N VAL A 344 2.95 -13.54 -5.94
CA VAL A 344 3.58 -13.26 -7.23
C VAL A 344 5.09 -13.38 -7.09
N ILE A 345 5.65 -14.39 -7.75
CA ILE A 345 7.06 -14.79 -7.60
C ILE A 345 7.73 -14.72 -8.97
N PRO A 346 8.41 -13.60 -9.31
CA PRO A 346 9.09 -13.46 -10.60
C PRO A 346 10.19 -14.50 -10.81
N THR A 347 10.33 -14.94 -12.06
CA THR A 347 11.37 -15.89 -12.52
C THR A 347 11.64 -15.67 -14.02
N VAL A 348 12.63 -16.35 -14.58
CA VAL A 348 12.87 -16.41 -16.03
C VAL A 348 12.82 -17.85 -16.50
N LYS A 349 12.03 -18.15 -17.52
CA LYS A 349 12.07 -19.44 -18.24
C LYS A 349 13.37 -19.53 -19.03
N ALA A 350 14.33 -20.31 -18.54
CA ALA A 350 15.71 -20.37 -19.01
C ALA A 350 15.81 -20.69 -20.50
N LYS A 351 15.09 -21.72 -20.95
CA LYS A 351 15.12 -22.22 -22.34
C LYS A 351 14.74 -21.17 -23.38
N GLN A 352 13.82 -20.25 -23.04
CA GLN A 352 13.32 -19.23 -23.95
C GLN A 352 13.83 -17.83 -23.64
N GLY A 353 14.50 -17.63 -22.50
CA GLY A 353 14.88 -16.31 -22.01
C GLY A 353 13.67 -15.39 -21.77
N LYS A 354 12.54 -15.96 -21.32
CA LYS A 354 11.28 -15.21 -21.15
C LYS A 354 11.03 -14.89 -19.68
N ALA A 355 10.73 -13.63 -19.41
CA ALA A 355 10.17 -13.20 -18.12
C ALA A 355 8.88 -13.96 -17.82
N GLU A 356 8.72 -14.39 -16.58
CA GLU A 356 7.58 -15.16 -16.09
C GLU A 356 7.34 -14.83 -14.61
N ALA A 357 6.13 -15.07 -14.12
CA ALA A 357 5.83 -15.02 -12.70
C ALA A 357 5.06 -16.27 -12.28
N ILE A 358 5.62 -17.00 -11.31
CA ILE A 358 4.92 -18.06 -10.60
C ILE A 358 3.92 -17.38 -9.67
N VAL A 359 2.66 -17.73 -9.81
CA VAL A 359 1.57 -17.13 -9.02
C VAL A 359 0.70 -18.20 -8.39
N THR A 360 0.15 -17.90 -7.22
CA THR A 360 -1.01 -18.64 -6.69
C THR A 360 -2.15 -18.57 -7.71
N PRO A 361 -3.02 -19.60 -7.81
CA PRO A 361 -4.13 -19.60 -8.75
C PRO A 361 -5.30 -18.73 -8.28
N HIS A 362 -5.09 -17.42 -8.24
CA HIS A 362 -6.05 -16.43 -7.77
C HIS A 362 -6.98 -15.91 -8.87
N SER A 363 -6.89 -16.47 -10.09
CA SER A 363 -7.84 -16.24 -11.17
C SER A 363 -7.88 -17.45 -12.11
N PRO A 364 -8.97 -17.66 -12.87
CA PRO A 364 -9.10 -18.78 -13.81
C PRO A 364 -7.95 -18.90 -14.83
N ASP A 365 -7.38 -17.76 -15.23
CA ASP A 365 -6.31 -17.67 -16.23
C ASP A 365 -4.90 -17.87 -15.63
N ARG A 366 -4.78 -18.01 -14.30
CA ARG A 366 -3.49 -18.07 -13.59
C ARG A 366 -3.26 -19.40 -12.86
N THR A 367 -3.56 -20.51 -13.53
CA THR A 367 -3.56 -21.86 -12.93
C THR A 367 -2.33 -22.71 -13.28
N ALA A 368 -1.40 -22.19 -14.10
CA ALA A 368 -0.27 -22.94 -14.63
C ALA A 368 0.66 -23.55 -13.55
N TYR A 369 0.72 -22.92 -12.37
CA TYR A 369 1.61 -23.29 -11.26
C TYR A 369 0.83 -23.85 -10.05
N ARG A 370 -0.39 -24.37 -10.25
CA ARG A 370 -1.24 -24.85 -9.16
C ARG A 370 -0.56 -25.89 -8.28
N ASP A 371 0.21 -26.80 -8.88
CA ASP A 371 0.82 -27.93 -8.18
C ASP A 371 2.28 -27.67 -7.78
N ILE A 372 2.79 -26.43 -7.91
CA ILE A 372 4.17 -26.12 -7.55
C ILE A 372 4.34 -26.16 -6.03
N SER A 373 5.40 -26.85 -5.58
CA SER A 373 5.79 -26.84 -4.17
C SER A 373 6.33 -25.45 -3.79
N ALA A 374 6.20 -25.09 -2.52
CA ALA A 374 6.80 -23.87 -2.00
C ALA A 374 8.32 -23.83 -2.18
N VAL A 375 8.98 -24.98 -2.06
CA VAL A 375 10.42 -25.14 -2.26
C VAL A 375 10.80 -24.88 -3.72
N ASP A 376 10.10 -25.48 -4.68
CA ASP A 376 10.41 -25.30 -6.11
C ASP A 376 10.15 -23.87 -6.58
N ALA A 377 9.08 -23.22 -6.09
CA ALA A 377 8.79 -21.83 -6.40
C ALA A 377 9.88 -20.88 -5.87
N ALA A 378 10.35 -21.10 -4.63
CA ALA A 378 11.44 -20.33 -4.05
C ALA A 378 12.74 -20.53 -4.85
N LEU A 379 13.11 -21.78 -5.16
CA LEU A 379 14.31 -22.08 -5.94
C LEU A 379 14.26 -21.51 -7.36
N ALA A 380 13.10 -21.55 -8.02
CA ALA A 380 12.91 -20.98 -9.36
C ALA A 380 13.16 -19.48 -9.39
N SER A 381 12.83 -18.75 -8.31
CA SER A 381 13.07 -17.32 -8.20
C SER A 381 14.47 -16.97 -7.70
N SER A 382 15.16 -17.88 -7.00
CA SER A 382 16.49 -17.63 -6.39
C SER A 382 17.68 -18.21 -7.18
N ALA A 383 17.46 -18.79 -8.36
CA ALA A 383 18.49 -19.42 -9.19
C ALA A 383 19.39 -18.38 -9.90
N ALA A 384 20.11 -17.57 -9.11
CA ALA A 384 20.85 -16.40 -9.61
C ALA A 384 22.02 -16.84 -10.52
N PRO A 385 22.10 -16.34 -11.77
CA PRO A 385 23.20 -16.67 -12.66
C PRO A 385 24.54 -16.42 -11.99
N THR A 386 25.50 -17.34 -12.19
CA THR A 386 26.83 -17.38 -11.54
C THR A 386 26.84 -17.74 -10.06
N PHE A 387 25.74 -17.59 -9.32
CA PHE A 387 25.64 -17.99 -7.90
C PHE A 387 25.07 -19.39 -7.73
N PHE A 388 23.98 -19.73 -8.40
CA PHE A 388 23.32 -21.03 -8.30
C PHE A 388 23.12 -21.67 -9.69
N ASP A 389 22.96 -22.99 -9.72
CA ASP A 389 22.52 -23.71 -10.90
C ASP A 389 21.03 -23.44 -11.19
N GLU A 390 20.62 -23.66 -12.43
CA GLU A 390 19.24 -23.51 -12.89
C GLU A 390 18.29 -24.42 -12.08
N SER A 391 17.13 -23.89 -11.70
CA SER A 391 16.10 -24.69 -11.02
C SER A 391 15.26 -25.43 -12.06
N THR A 392 14.91 -26.68 -11.77
CA THR A 392 14.03 -27.48 -12.64
C THR A 392 12.77 -27.88 -11.90
N TRP A 393 11.66 -27.91 -12.63
CA TRP A 393 10.36 -28.33 -12.12
C TRP A 393 9.65 -29.17 -13.17
N GLU A 394 9.20 -30.35 -12.76
CA GLU A 394 8.34 -31.21 -13.58
C GLU A 394 6.91 -30.66 -13.52
N GLY A 395 6.64 -29.69 -14.40
CA GLY A 395 5.30 -29.13 -14.55
C GLY A 395 4.33 -30.13 -15.17
N PRO A 396 3.02 -29.81 -15.17
CA PRO A 396 1.97 -30.73 -15.63
C PRO A 396 2.07 -31.08 -17.12
N THR A 397 2.78 -30.27 -17.92
CA THR A 397 2.92 -30.48 -19.37
C THR A 397 4.33 -30.86 -19.80
N ALA A 398 5.37 -30.29 -19.17
CA ALA A 398 6.76 -30.54 -19.52
C ALA A 398 7.70 -30.10 -18.39
N LEU A 399 8.94 -30.58 -18.47
CA LEU A 399 10.05 -30.10 -17.64
C LEU A 399 10.39 -28.64 -17.98
N GLU A 400 10.16 -27.76 -17.01
CA GLU A 400 10.53 -26.35 -17.05
C GLU A 400 11.85 -26.10 -16.33
N THR A 401 12.58 -25.09 -16.79
CA THR A 401 13.88 -24.71 -16.24
C THR A 401 13.90 -23.21 -16.02
N PHE A 402 14.34 -22.79 -14.84
CA PHE A 402 14.18 -21.44 -14.33
C PHE A 402 15.50 -20.80 -13.90
N LEU A 403 15.59 -19.48 -14.09
CA LEU A 403 16.62 -18.60 -13.55
C LEU A 403 15.97 -17.55 -12.63
N ASP A 404 16.79 -16.91 -11.81
CA ASP A 404 16.36 -15.89 -10.85
C ASP A 404 15.52 -14.78 -11.48
N GLY A 405 14.44 -14.40 -10.79
CA GLY A 405 13.54 -13.32 -11.23
C GLY A 405 14.21 -11.95 -11.25
N GLY A 406 15.27 -11.79 -10.45
CA GLY A 406 16.13 -10.63 -10.37
C GLY A 406 16.76 -10.26 -11.70
N VAL A 407 16.81 -11.18 -12.68
CA VAL A 407 17.23 -10.87 -14.06
C VAL A 407 16.34 -9.82 -14.73
N TRP A 408 15.05 -9.73 -14.38
CA TRP A 408 14.12 -8.78 -15.01
C TRP A 408 13.23 -7.99 -14.04
N ALA A 409 13.03 -8.48 -12.82
CA ALA A 409 12.18 -7.86 -11.81
C ALA A 409 12.76 -8.05 -10.40
N ASN A 410 13.97 -7.51 -10.15
CA ASN A 410 14.57 -7.51 -8.81
C ASN A 410 13.67 -6.80 -7.79
N ASN A 411 12.96 -5.77 -8.23
CA ASN A 411 11.85 -5.17 -7.51
C ASN A 411 10.51 -5.65 -8.13
N PRO A 412 9.69 -6.41 -7.39
CA PRO A 412 8.53 -7.08 -7.95
C PRO A 412 7.24 -6.24 -8.00
N ILE A 413 7.32 -4.91 -7.80
CA ILE A 413 6.11 -4.04 -7.81
C ILE A 413 5.37 -4.12 -9.15
N LEU A 414 6.07 -4.00 -10.28
CA LEU A 414 5.41 -4.02 -11.60
C LEU A 414 4.73 -5.37 -11.92
N PRO A 415 5.38 -6.54 -11.70
CA PRO A 415 4.68 -7.83 -11.77
C PRO A 415 3.42 -7.89 -10.88
N ALA A 416 3.51 -7.38 -9.66
CA ALA A 416 2.40 -7.38 -8.71
C ALA A 416 1.23 -6.49 -9.18
N LEU A 417 1.53 -5.30 -9.70
CA LEU A 417 0.53 -4.39 -10.28
C LEU A 417 -0.11 -5.00 -11.53
N ALA A 418 0.68 -5.63 -12.39
CA ALA A 418 0.15 -6.33 -13.56
C ALA A 418 -0.85 -7.41 -13.15
N GLU A 419 -0.55 -8.20 -12.11
CA GLU A 419 -1.48 -9.21 -11.59
C GLU A 419 -2.77 -8.60 -11.03
N ALA A 420 -2.63 -7.61 -10.15
CA ALA A 420 -3.76 -6.94 -9.52
C ALA A 420 -4.70 -6.29 -10.55
N VAL A 421 -4.15 -5.57 -11.53
CA VAL A 421 -4.95 -4.85 -12.52
C VAL A 421 -5.51 -5.78 -13.59
N ARG A 422 -4.67 -6.64 -14.18
CA ARG A 422 -5.07 -7.43 -15.37
C ARG A 422 -5.94 -8.62 -15.02
N TYR A 423 -5.64 -9.33 -13.93
CA TYR A 423 -6.28 -10.59 -13.60
C TYR A 423 -7.27 -10.45 -12.45
N LEU A 424 -6.92 -9.72 -11.39
CA LEU A 424 -7.85 -9.43 -10.29
C LEU A 424 -8.80 -8.26 -10.57
N LYS A 425 -8.60 -7.52 -11.67
CA LYS A 425 -9.42 -6.38 -12.11
C LYS A 425 -9.50 -5.25 -11.09
N ILE A 426 -8.45 -5.10 -10.29
CA ILE A 426 -8.36 -4.02 -9.30
C ILE A 426 -7.96 -2.71 -9.99
N PRO A 427 -8.70 -1.61 -9.77
CA PRO A 427 -8.27 -0.29 -10.18
C PRO A 427 -6.91 0.13 -9.63
N LEU A 428 -6.07 0.79 -10.43
CA LEU A 428 -4.83 1.43 -9.97
C LEU A 428 -5.09 2.42 -8.81
N ASP A 429 -6.16 3.23 -8.89
CA ASP A 429 -6.55 4.21 -7.87
C ASP A 429 -7.16 3.56 -6.59
N ARG A 430 -7.15 2.23 -6.51
CA ARG A 430 -7.52 1.41 -5.35
C ARG A 430 -6.39 0.48 -4.92
N ILE A 431 -5.17 0.65 -5.40
CA ILE A 431 -4.01 -0.14 -4.97
C ILE A 431 -3.10 0.73 -4.09
N ASP A 432 -2.70 0.19 -2.95
CA ASP A 432 -1.60 0.70 -2.14
C ASP A 432 -0.47 -0.34 -2.11
N VAL A 433 0.78 0.12 -2.25
CA VAL A 433 1.96 -0.75 -2.29
C VAL A 433 2.91 -0.36 -1.17
N LEU A 434 3.25 -1.33 -0.31
CA LEU A 434 4.42 -1.27 0.55
C LEU A 434 5.53 -2.08 -0.09
N SER A 435 6.67 -1.46 -0.40
CA SER A 435 7.85 -2.19 -0.86
C SER A 435 9.00 -2.10 0.12
N ILE A 436 9.69 -3.22 0.35
CA ILE A 436 10.83 -3.30 1.27
C ILE A 436 12.06 -3.75 0.49
N GLY A 437 13.13 -2.97 0.62
CA GLY A 437 14.39 -3.21 -0.09
C GLY A 437 15.30 -4.15 0.65
N THR A 438 16.47 -4.37 0.06
CA THR A 438 17.55 -5.17 0.65
C THR A 438 18.83 -4.36 0.83
N LEU A 439 18.71 -3.08 1.22
CA LEU A 439 19.79 -2.09 1.22
C LEU A 439 20.28 -1.73 -0.19
N SER A 440 20.68 -0.48 -0.37
CA SER A 440 21.29 0.02 -1.61
C SER A 440 22.58 0.78 -1.28
N SER A 441 23.57 0.75 -2.16
CA SER A 441 24.75 1.60 -2.03
C SER A 441 24.71 2.76 -3.01
N GLU A 442 25.32 3.88 -2.65
CA GLU A 442 25.65 4.93 -3.61
C GLU A 442 26.83 4.44 -4.46
N SER A 443 26.52 3.88 -5.63
CA SER A 443 27.54 3.41 -6.57
C SER A 443 27.72 4.46 -7.67
N ASP A 444 28.92 5.06 -7.74
CA ASP A 444 29.30 5.81 -8.93
C ASP A 444 29.74 4.82 -10.03
N PHE A 445 28.82 4.48 -10.91
CA PHE A 445 29.10 3.60 -12.03
C PHE A 445 30.05 4.23 -13.06
N THR A 446 30.30 5.55 -13.03
CA THR A 446 31.25 6.20 -13.94
C THR A 446 32.70 5.89 -13.61
N ASP A 447 33.02 5.72 -12.32
CA ASP A 447 34.34 5.31 -11.84
C ASP A 447 34.57 3.79 -11.95
N GLN A 448 33.50 3.00 -11.86
CA GLN A 448 33.56 1.53 -11.90
C GLN A 448 33.58 0.97 -13.34
N LEU A 449 32.91 1.63 -14.29
CA LEU A 449 32.86 1.21 -15.69
C LEU A 449 34.06 1.77 -16.46
N GLY A 450 35.21 1.10 -16.35
CA GLY A 450 36.40 1.44 -17.15
C GLY A 450 36.17 1.39 -18.67
N GLN A 451 37.14 1.89 -19.46
CA GLN A 451 37.00 1.89 -20.93
C GLN A 451 37.13 0.48 -21.53
N GLY A 452 36.00 -0.05 -22.00
CA GLY A 452 35.92 -1.29 -22.79
C GLY A 452 35.42 -2.53 -22.04
N LYS A 453 35.38 -3.66 -22.74
CA LYS A 453 34.73 -4.91 -22.28
C LYS A 453 35.24 -5.43 -20.92
N ALA A 454 36.51 -5.19 -20.58
CA ALA A 454 37.12 -5.66 -19.35
C ALA A 454 36.64 -4.90 -18.09
N GLY A 455 36.35 -3.59 -18.22
CA GLY A 455 35.75 -2.80 -17.13
C GLY A 455 34.25 -3.05 -16.98
N TRP A 456 33.55 -3.34 -18.07
CA TRP A 456 32.11 -3.65 -18.06
C TRP A 456 31.77 -5.04 -17.52
N ALA A 457 32.61 -6.04 -17.79
CA ALA A 457 32.33 -7.43 -17.41
C ALA A 457 32.04 -7.64 -15.90
N PRO A 458 32.79 -7.05 -14.95
CA PRO A 458 32.50 -7.25 -13.52
C PRO A 458 31.31 -6.43 -12.99
N HIS A 459 30.97 -5.28 -13.60
CA HIS A 459 30.01 -4.32 -13.03
C HIS A 459 28.68 -4.21 -13.80
N SER A 460 28.60 -4.81 -14.99
CA SER A 460 27.40 -4.72 -15.84
C SER A 460 26.16 -5.37 -15.23
N VAL A 461 26.31 -6.47 -14.50
CA VAL A 461 25.18 -7.14 -13.83
C VAL A 461 24.60 -6.26 -12.73
N ASP A 462 25.45 -5.66 -11.90
CA ASP A 462 25.03 -4.77 -10.81
C ASP A 462 24.38 -3.48 -11.37
N LEU A 463 24.94 -2.93 -12.45
CA LEU A 463 24.33 -1.81 -13.18
C LEU A 463 22.94 -2.19 -13.71
N PHE A 464 22.79 -3.35 -14.34
CA PHE A 464 21.50 -3.76 -14.90
C PHE A 464 20.47 -3.95 -13.78
N PHE A 465 20.83 -4.60 -12.67
CA PHE A 465 19.97 -4.72 -11.49
C PHE A 465 19.58 -3.36 -10.90
N ALA A 466 20.54 -2.45 -10.70
CA ALA A 466 20.24 -1.11 -10.21
C ALA A 466 19.32 -0.32 -11.16
N ALA A 467 19.58 -0.39 -12.47
CA ALA A 467 18.81 0.31 -13.49
C ALA A 467 17.37 -0.21 -13.59
N GLN A 468 17.16 -1.53 -13.56
CA GLN A 468 15.80 -2.09 -13.60
C GLN A 468 15.03 -1.88 -12.29
N GLU A 469 15.69 -1.90 -11.13
CA GLU A 469 15.05 -1.60 -9.85
C GLU A 469 14.58 -0.14 -9.82
N HIS A 470 15.45 0.79 -10.22
CA HIS A 470 15.09 2.21 -10.34
C HIS A 470 13.97 2.42 -11.37
N GLY A 471 14.05 1.77 -12.53
CA GLY A 471 13.01 1.83 -13.56
C GLY A 471 11.65 1.31 -13.05
N ALA A 472 11.64 0.22 -12.27
CA ALA A 472 10.44 -0.32 -11.66
C ALA A 472 9.81 0.66 -10.66
N LEU A 473 10.63 1.30 -9.81
CA LEU A 473 10.18 2.33 -8.86
C LEU A 473 9.60 3.55 -9.58
N ALA A 474 10.31 4.10 -10.56
CA ALA A 474 9.84 5.27 -11.32
C ALA A 474 8.52 5.00 -12.06
N LEU A 475 8.37 3.81 -12.65
CA LEU A 475 7.11 3.42 -13.29
C LEU A 475 5.99 3.20 -12.27
N ALA A 476 6.28 2.58 -11.12
CA ALA A 476 5.29 2.41 -10.06
C ALA A 476 4.79 3.75 -9.52
N GLU A 477 5.68 4.71 -9.29
CA GLU A 477 5.34 6.08 -8.89
C GLU A 477 4.46 6.76 -9.96
N SER A 478 4.74 6.54 -11.24
CA SER A 478 3.92 7.08 -12.33
C SER A 478 2.53 6.46 -12.39
N PHE A 479 2.38 5.17 -12.09
CA PHE A 479 1.08 4.48 -12.10
C PHE A 479 0.21 4.77 -10.87
N LEU A 480 0.84 4.88 -9.70
CA LEU A 480 0.15 4.95 -8.41
C LEU A 480 0.11 6.37 -7.83
N GLY A 481 1.06 7.23 -8.23
CA GLY A 481 1.28 8.52 -7.59
C GLY A 481 2.00 8.40 -6.24
N PRO A 482 2.51 9.53 -5.71
CA PRO A 482 3.40 9.57 -4.54
C PRO A 482 2.69 9.17 -3.23
N THR A 483 1.36 9.15 -3.22
CA THR A 483 0.59 8.92 -2.00
C THR A 483 0.31 7.42 -1.77
N ARG A 484 0.47 6.57 -2.78
CA ARG A 484 0.03 5.14 -2.80
C ARG A 484 1.15 4.12 -2.75
N HIS A 485 2.37 4.55 -2.99
CA HIS A 485 3.55 3.72 -2.84
C HIS A 485 4.36 4.20 -1.64
N LEU A 486 4.68 3.29 -0.73
CA LEU A 486 5.60 3.53 0.37
C LEU A 486 6.79 2.57 0.24
N ARG A 487 8.00 3.13 0.22
CA ARG A 487 9.25 2.39 0.14
C ARG A 487 9.97 2.43 1.48
N VAL A 488 10.37 1.26 1.99
CA VAL A 488 11.25 1.12 3.15
C VAL A 488 12.57 0.50 2.70
N ASN A 489 13.63 1.29 2.75
CA ASN A 489 14.98 0.85 2.42
C ASN A 489 16.01 1.76 3.11
N GLN A 490 17.26 1.33 3.19
CA GLN A 490 18.36 2.19 3.64
C GLN A 490 19.50 2.23 2.64
N GLN A 491 20.17 3.38 2.56
CA GLN A 491 21.41 3.52 1.82
C GLN A 491 22.62 3.26 2.71
N THR A 492 23.61 2.55 2.18
CA THR A 492 24.90 2.31 2.84
C THR A 492 26.04 3.00 2.07
N PRO A 493 27.05 3.54 2.76
CA PRO A 493 28.17 4.22 2.10
C PRO A 493 29.09 3.25 1.35
N VAL A 494 29.07 1.97 1.75
CA VAL A 494 29.82 0.90 1.10
C VAL A 494 28.84 -0.20 0.71
N GLU A 495 29.06 -0.80 -0.44
CA GLU A 495 28.27 -1.93 -0.91
C GLU A 495 28.45 -3.15 0.00
N ILE A 496 27.34 -3.65 0.53
CA ILE A 496 27.28 -4.98 1.15
C ILE A 496 26.99 -6.00 0.05
N LYS A 497 27.84 -7.03 -0.06
CA LYS A 497 27.70 -8.05 -1.10
C LYS A 497 26.53 -8.99 -0.81
N LEU A 498 25.99 -9.57 -1.88
CA LEU A 498 24.87 -10.52 -1.83
C LEU A 498 25.18 -11.80 -1.03
N ASP A 499 26.45 -12.14 -0.84
CA ASP A 499 26.95 -13.32 -0.14
C ASP A 499 27.75 -12.99 1.15
N ASP A 500 27.63 -11.75 1.68
CA ASP A 500 28.41 -11.29 2.83
C ASP A 500 27.85 -11.82 4.17
N LEU A 501 28.52 -12.82 4.73
CA LEU A 501 28.18 -13.41 6.03
C LEU A 501 28.55 -12.53 7.22
N GLU A 502 29.54 -11.64 7.08
CA GLU A 502 30.04 -10.84 8.20
C GLU A 502 29.10 -9.65 8.47
N ALA A 503 28.36 -9.23 7.45
CA ALA A 503 27.38 -8.16 7.54
C ALA A 503 26.02 -8.58 8.11
N ILE A 504 25.73 -9.86 8.39
CA ILE A 504 24.39 -10.34 8.82
C ILE A 504 23.86 -9.53 10.02
N GLN A 505 24.68 -9.37 11.07
CA GLN A 505 24.27 -8.66 12.28
C GLN A 505 24.11 -7.14 12.04
N GLU A 506 24.94 -6.55 11.19
CA GLU A 506 24.79 -5.16 10.77
C GLU A 506 23.48 -4.95 9.99
N MET A 507 23.19 -5.83 9.03
CA MET A 507 21.96 -5.78 8.22
C MET A 507 20.71 -5.93 9.08
N ALA A 508 20.75 -6.82 10.08
CA ALA A 508 19.65 -6.97 11.04
C ALA A 508 19.47 -5.71 11.90
N ALA A 509 20.56 -5.10 12.40
CA ALA A 509 20.50 -3.87 13.17
C ALA A 509 19.91 -2.71 12.35
N ARG A 510 20.37 -2.53 11.11
CA ARG A 510 19.82 -1.56 10.15
C ARG A 510 18.33 -1.78 9.87
N GLY A 511 17.92 -3.04 9.70
CA GLY A 511 16.51 -3.40 9.51
C GLY A 511 15.66 -3.03 10.72
N ASN A 512 16.16 -3.26 11.94
CA ASN A 512 15.48 -2.85 13.17
C ASN A 512 15.34 -1.32 13.30
N GLU A 513 16.33 -0.55 12.84
CA GLU A 513 16.28 0.91 12.83
C GLU A 513 15.27 1.43 11.82
N ALA A 514 15.34 0.96 10.56
CA ALA A 514 14.38 1.31 9.51
C ALA A 514 12.94 0.96 9.93
N ALA A 515 12.75 -0.18 10.58
CA ALA A 515 11.43 -0.56 11.10
C ALA A 515 10.86 0.47 12.07
N LYS A 516 11.67 0.92 13.05
CA LYS A 516 11.24 1.92 14.04
C LYS A 516 10.92 3.26 13.39
N GLU A 517 11.77 3.70 12.47
CA GLU A 517 11.62 4.97 11.75
C GLU A 517 10.31 5.03 10.96
N HIS A 518 9.97 3.96 10.24
CA HIS A 518 8.80 3.92 9.37
C HIS A 518 7.54 3.37 10.04
N PHE A 519 7.60 2.84 11.27
CA PHE A 519 6.48 2.11 11.88
C PHE A 519 5.20 2.93 11.96
N ALA A 520 5.25 4.21 12.33
CA ALA A 520 4.05 5.03 12.47
C ALA A 520 3.29 5.19 11.13
N GLU A 521 4.03 5.44 10.05
CA GLU A 521 3.47 5.59 8.71
C GLU A 521 2.92 4.25 8.20
N VAL A 522 3.72 3.18 8.28
CA VAL A 522 3.33 1.84 7.86
C VAL A 522 2.12 1.33 8.64
N ARG A 523 2.12 1.51 9.96
CA ARG A 523 1.00 1.12 10.83
C ARG A 523 -0.27 1.86 10.46
N SER A 524 -0.18 3.16 10.16
CA SER A 524 -1.37 3.94 9.80
C SER A 524 -2.01 3.49 8.47
N ARG A 525 -1.19 3.16 7.46
CA ARG A 525 -1.64 2.84 6.10
C ARG A 525 -1.93 1.37 5.85
N PHE A 526 -1.10 0.49 6.42
CA PHE A 526 -1.11 -0.95 6.13
C PHE A 526 -1.55 -1.78 7.34
N PHE A 527 -1.16 -1.41 8.57
CA PHE A 527 -1.52 -2.15 9.80
C PHE A 527 -2.60 -1.45 10.63
N ASP A 528 -3.65 -0.98 9.96
CA ASP A 528 -4.78 -0.23 10.53
C ASP A 528 -5.81 -1.10 11.28
N GLY A 529 -5.57 -2.41 11.34
CA GLY A 529 -6.48 -3.40 11.91
C GLY A 529 -7.54 -3.89 10.94
N HIS A 530 -7.50 -3.48 9.67
CA HIS A 530 -8.29 -4.10 8.61
C HIS A 530 -7.48 -5.20 7.93
N HIS A 531 -8.04 -6.40 7.93
CA HIS A 531 -7.41 -7.57 7.32
C HIS A 531 -7.91 -7.76 5.88
N ALA A 532 -7.04 -8.35 5.07
CA ALA A 532 -7.33 -8.82 3.73
C ALA A 532 -8.45 -9.88 3.78
N GLU A 533 -9.25 -9.91 2.72
CA GLU A 533 -10.27 -10.95 2.58
C GLU A 533 -9.59 -12.26 2.15
N GLU A 534 -10.17 -13.39 2.56
CA GLU A 534 -9.71 -14.69 2.06
C GLU A 534 -9.79 -14.71 0.52
N TRP A 535 -8.75 -15.26 -0.10
CA TRP A 535 -8.64 -15.29 -1.55
C TRP A 535 -9.25 -16.57 -2.14
N GLU A 536 -9.96 -16.40 -3.25
CA GLU A 536 -10.54 -17.53 -3.99
C GLU A 536 -9.45 -18.30 -4.75
N ARG A 537 -9.45 -19.63 -4.60
CA ARG A 537 -8.48 -20.55 -5.20
C ARG A 537 -9.10 -21.24 -6.42
N PHE A 538 -8.46 -21.14 -7.57
CA PHE A 538 -8.95 -21.66 -8.86
C PHE A 538 -8.29 -22.95 -9.30
#